data_AF-A0A803YGA7-F1
#
_entry.id   AF-A0A803YGA7-F1
#
_cell.length_a   1.000
_cell.length_b   1.000
_cell.length_c   1.000
_cell.angle_alpha   90.00
_cell.angle_beta   90.00
_cell.angle_gamma   90.00
#
_symmetry.space_group_name_H-M   'P 1'
#
loop_
_entity.id
_entity.type
_entity.pdbx_description
1 polymer ?
#
loop_
_entity_poly.entity_id
_entity_poly.type
_entity_poly.pdbx_seq_one_letter_code
_entity_poly.pdbx_strand_id
1 'polypeptide(L)'
;NPTPNLHLSTECGATTAAPVTRRPPTSPCCLSPARLPKTPRGRCGTQVEYVSGGTPLTNQHYIASPRGEFYGMDHDMARTQIEAIATARPQTAVPNLYLTGQDVALCGFAGALQGAFLCTSAILKRNIYLDAMQLWNRVQGSNGKKKI
;
A
#
# COMPACT_ATOMS: atom_id res chain seq x y z
N ASN A 1 -44.56 3.50 -11.42
CA ASN A 1 -44.05 2.63 -12.50
C ASN A 1 -42.53 2.79 -12.49
N PRO A 2 -41.74 1.73 -12.22
CA PRO A 2 -40.49 1.81 -11.48
C PRO A 2 -39.24 1.81 -12.38
N THR A 3 -38.15 2.40 -11.90
CA THR A 3 -36.78 1.97 -12.23
C THR A 3 -35.93 2.00 -10.96
N PRO A 4 -35.29 0.88 -10.58
CA PRO A 4 -34.53 0.75 -9.33
C PRO A 4 -33.04 1.05 -9.51
N ASN A 5 -32.43 1.40 -8.38
CA ASN A 5 -31.02 1.33 -7.98
C ASN A 5 -30.00 0.79 -9.01
N LEU A 6 -28.99 1.62 -9.35
CA LEU A 6 -27.74 1.15 -9.93
C LEU A 6 -26.74 0.89 -8.79
N HIS A 7 -26.80 -0.33 -8.26
CA HIS A 7 -25.77 -0.90 -7.39
C HIS A 7 -24.61 -1.34 -8.29
N LEU A 8 -23.55 -0.54 -8.38
CA LEU A 8 -22.34 -0.95 -9.10
C LEU A 8 -21.44 -1.74 -8.13
N SER A 9 -21.80 -3.01 -7.96
CA SER A 9 -20.93 -4.02 -7.39
C SER A 9 -19.78 -4.26 -8.37
N THR A 10 -18.57 -3.78 -8.03
CA THR A 10 -17.37 -4.24 -8.71
C THR A 10 -16.93 -5.55 -8.07
N GLU A 11 -17.54 -6.65 -8.50
CA GLU A 11 -17.00 -7.98 -8.24
C GLU A 11 -15.80 -8.22 -9.16
N CYS A 12 -14.63 -8.50 -8.57
CA CYS A 12 -13.55 -9.20 -9.27
C CYS A 12 -13.29 -10.50 -8.50
N GLY A 13 -13.67 -11.63 -9.11
CA GLY A 13 -13.50 -12.99 -8.58
C GLY A 13 -12.03 -13.37 -8.38
N ALA A 14 -11.67 -14.50 -7.78
CA ALA A 14 -12.42 -15.72 -7.47
C ALA A 14 -11.62 -16.54 -6.44
N THR A 15 -12.30 -17.32 -5.59
CA THR A 15 -12.17 -18.79 -5.46
C THR A 15 -12.71 -19.27 -4.11
N THR A 16 -13.74 -20.11 -4.20
CA THR A 16 -14.41 -20.89 -3.15
C THR A 16 -13.45 -21.85 -2.42
N ALA A 17 -13.49 -21.88 -1.08
CA ALA A 17 -13.77 -23.08 -0.23
C ALA A 17 -13.06 -23.10 1.15
N ALA A 18 -13.87 -23.41 2.18
CA ALA A 18 -13.57 -24.14 3.43
C ALA A 18 -13.12 -23.39 4.71
N PRO A 19 -13.51 -23.89 5.91
CA PRO A 19 -13.67 -23.08 7.12
C PRO A 19 -12.38 -22.91 7.94
N VAL A 20 -12.21 -21.72 8.50
CA VAL A 20 -11.09 -21.31 9.35
C VAL A 20 -11.15 -22.07 10.69
N THR A 21 -10.30 -23.08 10.85
CA THR A 21 -9.94 -23.61 12.17
C THR A 21 -8.75 -22.83 12.72
N ARG A 22 -8.93 -22.25 13.91
CA ARG A 22 -7.94 -21.43 14.61
C ARG A 22 -6.70 -22.26 14.94
N ARG A 23 -5.50 -21.79 14.57
CA ARG A 23 -4.25 -22.10 15.28
C ARG A 23 -3.37 -20.84 15.39
N PRO A 24 -2.70 -20.62 16.53
CA PRO A 24 -1.85 -19.45 16.76
C PRO A 24 -0.49 -19.59 16.06
N PRO A 25 0.23 -18.48 15.77
CA PRO A 25 1.51 -18.52 15.08
C PRO A 25 2.65 -18.79 16.06
N THR A 26 3.39 -19.88 15.83
CA THR A 26 4.76 -20.04 16.34
C THR A 26 5.66 -20.32 15.15
N SER A 27 6.44 -19.32 14.75
CA SER A 27 7.66 -19.50 13.95
C SER A 27 8.79 -19.99 14.87
N PRO A 28 9.79 -20.71 14.32
CA PRO A 28 10.96 -20.01 13.81
C PRO A 28 11.53 -20.56 12.48
N CYS A 29 12.36 -19.72 11.87
CA CYS A 29 13.01 -19.85 10.57
C CYS A 29 14.01 -21.03 10.44
N CYS A 30 14.00 -21.62 9.24
CA CYS A 30 15.14 -22.06 8.40
C CYS A 30 16.27 -22.92 9.00
N LEU A 31 16.45 -24.16 8.51
CA LEU A 31 17.77 -24.73 8.17
C LEU A 31 17.67 -26.07 7.40
N SER A 32 18.11 -26.04 6.13
CA SER A 32 18.79 -27.10 5.32
C SER A 32 18.22 -27.25 3.91
N PRO A 33 19.04 -27.21 2.83
CA PRO A 33 18.60 -27.59 1.50
C PRO A 33 18.61 -29.12 1.42
N ALA A 34 17.48 -29.75 1.74
CA ALA A 34 17.29 -31.16 1.45
C ALA A 34 17.30 -31.35 -0.07
N ARG A 35 18.32 -32.04 -0.58
CA ARG A 35 18.45 -32.48 -1.97
C ARG A 35 17.25 -33.40 -2.31
N LEU A 36 16.24 -32.89 -3.02
CA LEU A 36 15.13 -33.71 -3.47
C LEU A 36 15.58 -34.76 -4.51
N PRO A 37 15.07 -36.00 -4.46
CA PRO A 37 15.38 -37.03 -5.43
C PRO A 37 14.73 -36.68 -6.78
N LYS A 38 15.47 -36.87 -7.87
CA LYS A 38 14.94 -36.70 -9.25
C LYS A 38 13.93 -37.79 -9.54
N THR A 39 12.63 -37.48 -9.50
CA THR A 39 11.57 -38.42 -9.93
C THR A 39 11.54 -38.57 -11.47
N PRO A 40 11.25 -39.76 -12.01
CA PRO A 40 11.29 -40.02 -13.45
C PRO A 40 10.14 -39.30 -14.17
N ARG A 41 10.43 -38.84 -15.39
CA ARG A 41 9.50 -38.16 -16.31
C ARG A 41 8.24 -39.01 -16.54
N GLY A 42 7.07 -38.48 -16.21
CA GLY A 42 5.81 -39.18 -16.50
C GLY A 42 4.51 -38.62 -15.93
N ARG A 43 4.29 -37.29 -15.91
CA ARG A 43 2.95 -36.62 -15.92
C ARG A 43 3.17 -35.10 -15.99
N CYS A 44 2.62 -34.40 -16.99
CA CYS A 44 2.53 -32.94 -16.94
C CYS A 44 1.35 -32.57 -16.04
N GLY A 45 1.52 -32.75 -14.74
CA GLY A 45 0.57 -32.34 -13.71
C GLY A 45 1.12 -31.13 -13.01
N THR A 46 0.38 -30.03 -13.03
CA THR A 46 0.69 -28.78 -12.33
C THR A 46 1.03 -29.05 -10.86
N GLN A 47 2.31 -28.92 -10.50
CA GLN A 47 2.74 -29.08 -9.12
C GLN A 47 2.80 -27.71 -8.46
N VAL A 48 1.81 -27.42 -7.62
CA VAL A 48 1.80 -26.24 -6.77
C VAL A 48 2.36 -26.63 -5.41
N GLU A 49 3.54 -26.10 -5.07
CA GLU A 49 4.25 -26.43 -3.81
C GLU A 49 3.65 -25.68 -2.62
N TYR A 50 3.22 -24.43 -2.82
CA TYR A 50 2.64 -23.59 -1.77
C TYR A 50 1.82 -22.45 -2.37
N VAL A 51 0.69 -22.12 -1.73
CA VAL A 51 -0.13 -20.94 -2.05
C VAL A 51 -0.45 -20.21 -0.77
N SER A 52 -0.21 -18.90 -0.75
CA SER A 52 -0.67 -18.00 0.30
C SER A 52 -1.37 -16.81 -0.36
N GLY A 53 -2.50 -16.41 0.22
CA GLY A 53 -3.31 -15.30 -0.28
C GLY A 53 -3.66 -14.31 0.84
N GLY A 54 -3.86 -13.06 0.46
CA GLY A 54 -4.46 -12.04 1.32
C GLY A 54 -5.96 -11.96 1.08
N THR A 55 -6.72 -11.72 2.15
CA THR A 55 -8.15 -11.40 2.08
C THR A 55 -8.40 -10.00 2.67
N PRO A 56 -9.56 -9.37 2.46
CA PRO A 56 -9.89 -8.12 3.14
C PRO A 56 -9.78 -8.20 4.67
N LEU A 57 -10.08 -9.36 5.26
CA LEU A 57 -9.90 -9.62 6.69
C LEU A 57 -8.41 -9.61 7.09
N THR A 58 -7.54 -10.12 6.20
CA THR A 58 -6.09 -10.07 6.37
C THR A 58 -5.59 -8.62 6.38
N ASN A 59 -6.11 -7.75 5.52
CA ASN A 59 -5.76 -6.33 5.47
C ASN A 59 -6.23 -5.58 6.73
N GLN A 60 -7.46 -5.85 7.19
CA GLN A 60 -7.97 -5.33 8.47
C GLN A 60 -7.03 -5.68 9.63
N HIS A 61 -6.52 -6.92 9.65
CA HIS A 61 -5.65 -7.40 10.70
C HIS A 61 -4.22 -6.80 10.65
N TYR A 62 -3.58 -6.78 9.47
CA TYR A 62 -2.16 -6.43 9.37
C TYR A 62 -1.88 -4.93 9.19
N ILE A 63 -2.76 -4.21 8.51
CA ILE A 63 -2.54 -2.78 8.20
C ILE A 63 -3.64 -1.88 8.78
N ALA A 64 -4.45 -2.42 9.69
CA ALA A 64 -5.53 -1.71 10.38
C ALA A 64 -6.50 -0.99 9.44
N SER A 65 -6.67 -1.54 8.25
CA SER A 65 -7.55 -1.02 7.21
C SER A 65 -9.00 -1.33 7.60
N PRO A 66 -9.85 -0.33 7.95
CA PRO A 66 -11.18 -0.58 8.54
C PRO A 66 -12.11 -1.48 7.73
N ARG A 67 -12.06 -1.43 6.39
CA ARG A 67 -12.90 -2.25 5.51
C ARG A 67 -12.09 -3.28 4.70
N GLY A 68 -10.80 -3.40 4.97
CA GLY A 68 -9.88 -4.23 4.19
C GLY A 68 -9.42 -3.59 2.87
N GLU A 69 -9.65 -2.28 2.72
CA GLU A 69 -9.11 -1.46 1.63
C GLU A 69 -7.57 -1.48 1.56
N PHE A 70 -7.05 -1.89 0.41
CA PHE A 70 -5.61 -1.85 0.16
C PHE A 70 -5.11 -0.42 -0.12
N TYR A 71 -5.98 0.39 -0.74
CA TYR A 71 -5.64 1.72 -1.25
C TYR A 71 -6.23 2.88 -0.44
N GLY A 72 -6.72 2.59 0.77
CA GLY A 72 -7.27 3.59 1.67
C GLY A 72 -8.58 4.17 1.12
N MET A 73 -8.69 5.49 1.09
CA MET A 73 -9.90 6.18 0.62
C MET A 73 -10.32 5.76 -0.80
N ASP A 74 -11.64 5.69 -1.02
CA ASP A 74 -12.21 5.36 -2.31
C ASP A 74 -11.78 6.37 -3.39
N HIS A 75 -11.61 5.87 -4.62
CA HIS A 75 -11.18 6.65 -5.78
C HIS A 75 -12.38 7.08 -6.59
N ASP A 76 -13.32 7.75 -5.92
CA ASP A 76 -14.49 8.31 -6.56
C ASP A 76 -14.24 9.77 -6.94
N MET A 77 -15.21 10.34 -7.66
CA MET A 77 -15.18 11.76 -7.98
C MET A 77 -15.27 12.61 -6.72
N ALA A 78 -15.89 12.11 -5.64
CA ALA A 78 -16.04 12.83 -4.38
C ALA A 78 -14.68 13.15 -3.75
N ARG A 79 -13.70 12.24 -3.82
CA ARG A 79 -12.33 12.47 -3.36
C ARG A 79 -11.66 13.67 -4.04
N THR A 80 -11.94 13.90 -5.32
CA THR A 80 -11.32 14.99 -6.10
C THR A 80 -12.04 16.33 -5.93
N GLN A 81 -13.13 16.37 -5.17
CA GLN A 81 -13.80 17.62 -4.83
C GLN A 81 -12.89 18.47 -3.94
N ILE A 82 -12.99 19.80 -4.12
CA ILE A 82 -12.16 20.77 -3.41
C ILE A 82 -12.28 20.60 -1.89
N GLU A 83 -13.49 20.35 -1.39
CA GLU A 83 -13.75 20.13 0.03
C GLU A 83 -13.05 18.87 0.56
N ALA A 84 -13.15 17.76 -0.16
CA ALA A 84 -12.48 16.51 0.21
C ALA A 84 -10.95 16.68 0.25
N ILE A 85 -10.37 17.32 -0.76
CA ILE A 85 -8.93 17.63 -0.81
C ILE A 85 -8.52 18.53 0.36
N ALA A 86 -9.34 19.54 0.69
CA ALA A 86 -9.06 20.44 1.82
C ALA A 86 -9.10 19.71 3.17
N THR A 87 -9.96 18.69 3.30
CA THR A 87 -10.01 17.85 4.51
C THR A 87 -8.89 16.82 4.59
N ALA A 88 -8.40 16.33 3.45
CA ALA A 88 -7.31 15.35 3.37
C ALA A 88 -5.91 15.97 3.55
N ARG A 89 -5.81 17.20 4.06
CA ARG A 89 -4.53 17.87 4.30
C ARG A 89 -3.76 17.26 5.48
N PRO A 90 -2.42 17.41 5.53
CA PRO A 90 -1.62 16.92 6.65
C PRO A 90 -1.98 17.55 8.00
N GLN A 91 -2.41 18.82 8.04
CA GLN A 91 -2.67 19.53 9.28
C GLN A 91 -4.04 19.17 9.86
N THR A 92 -4.05 18.70 11.10
CA THR A 92 -5.28 18.42 11.85
C THR A 92 -5.69 19.60 12.74
N ALA A 93 -6.90 19.52 13.31
CA ALA A 93 -7.37 20.49 14.31
C ALA A 93 -6.60 20.40 15.64
N VAL A 94 -5.92 19.27 15.89
CA VAL A 94 -5.11 19.07 17.10
C VAL A 94 -3.71 19.64 16.84
N PRO A 95 -3.24 20.60 17.66
CA PRO A 95 -1.93 21.19 17.47
C PRO A 95 -0.83 20.12 17.59
N ASN A 96 0.17 20.21 16.70
CA ASN A 96 1.31 19.27 16.61
C ASN A 96 0.96 17.83 16.21
N LEU A 97 -0.27 17.56 15.75
CA LEU A 97 -0.65 16.30 15.14
C LEU A 97 -0.79 16.45 13.63
N TYR A 98 0.01 15.70 12.89
CA TYR A 98 0.06 15.73 11.43
C TYR A 98 -0.23 14.36 10.83
N LEU A 99 -0.98 14.33 9.74
CA LEU A 99 -1.29 13.14 8.97
C LEU A 99 -0.29 12.96 7.82
N THR A 100 -0.04 11.70 7.46
CA THR A 100 0.82 11.29 6.35
C THR A 100 0.28 10.00 5.74
N GLY A 101 0.92 9.53 4.69
CA GLY A 101 0.52 8.32 3.97
C GLY A 101 -0.31 8.64 2.74
N GLN A 102 -0.85 7.58 2.14
CA GLN A 102 -1.46 7.64 0.81
C GLN A 102 -2.75 8.48 0.79
N ASP A 103 -3.55 8.45 1.84
CA ASP A 103 -4.84 9.14 1.86
C ASP A 103 -4.71 10.67 1.79
N VAL A 104 -3.58 11.22 2.25
CA VAL A 104 -3.27 12.66 2.19
C VAL A 104 -3.07 13.16 0.76
N ALA A 105 -2.71 12.29 -0.19
CA ALA A 105 -2.42 12.67 -1.57
C ALA A 105 -3.14 11.80 -2.60
N LEU A 106 -2.74 10.54 -2.73
CA LEU A 106 -3.27 9.56 -3.69
C LEU A 106 -3.00 8.15 -3.19
N CYS A 107 -3.66 7.12 -3.72
CA CYS A 107 -3.32 5.74 -3.34
C CYS A 107 -1.89 5.31 -3.68
N GLY A 108 -1.50 4.22 -3.02
CA GLY A 108 -0.31 3.47 -3.34
C GLY A 108 0.96 4.11 -2.80
N PHE A 109 2.08 3.47 -3.11
CA PHE A 109 3.39 3.87 -2.62
C PHE A 109 3.78 5.30 -3.04
N ALA A 110 3.52 5.66 -4.31
CA ALA A 110 3.81 6.99 -4.81
C ALA A 110 3.02 8.06 -4.06
N GLY A 111 1.73 7.81 -3.80
CA GLY A 111 0.90 8.72 -3.02
C GLY A 111 1.31 8.79 -1.55
N ALA A 112 1.74 7.67 -0.95
CA ALA A 112 2.32 7.68 0.40
C ALA A 112 3.59 8.55 0.48
N LEU A 113 4.44 8.49 -0.53
CA LEU A 113 5.63 9.34 -0.63
C LEU A 113 5.25 10.82 -0.77
N GLN A 114 4.28 11.16 -1.63
CA GLN A 114 3.78 12.53 -1.77
C GLN A 114 3.15 13.04 -0.46
N GLY A 115 2.36 12.20 0.21
CA GLY A 115 1.79 12.51 1.52
C GLY A 115 2.86 12.81 2.57
N ALA A 116 3.98 12.07 2.55
CA ALA A 116 5.13 12.34 3.43
C ALA A 116 5.79 13.69 3.14
N PHE A 117 5.92 14.08 1.87
CA PHE A 117 6.46 15.38 1.48
C PHE A 117 5.53 16.53 1.90
N LEU A 118 4.22 16.37 1.70
CA LEU A 118 3.21 17.33 2.16
C LEU A 118 3.22 17.49 3.67
N CYS A 119 3.28 16.39 4.42
CA CYS A 119 3.39 16.38 5.88
C CYS A 119 4.68 17.08 6.35
N THR A 120 5.81 16.77 5.74
CA THR A 120 7.10 17.39 6.08
C THR A 120 7.10 18.89 5.77
N SER A 121 6.49 19.29 4.65
CA SER A 121 6.29 20.69 4.28
C SER A 121 5.42 21.43 5.29
N ALA A 122 4.35 20.79 5.78
CA ALA A 122 3.48 21.32 6.82
C ALA A 122 4.20 21.57 8.16
N ILE A 123 5.09 20.66 8.55
CA ILE A 123 5.87 20.74 9.79
C ILE A 123 6.95 21.84 9.67
N LEU A 124 7.70 21.83 8.57
CA LEU A 124 8.84 22.74 8.37
C LEU A 124 8.48 24.11 7.80
N LYS A 125 7.22 24.31 7.38
CA LYS A 125 6.71 25.56 6.78
C LYS A 125 7.52 26.03 5.56
N ARG A 126 8.03 25.09 4.76
CA ARG A 126 8.82 25.37 3.53
C ARG A 126 8.58 24.29 2.48
N ASN A 127 8.80 24.62 1.21
CA ASN A 127 8.57 23.69 0.11
C ASN A 127 9.72 22.67 -0.04
N ILE A 128 9.52 21.50 0.56
CA ILE A 128 10.48 20.39 0.58
C ILE A 128 10.82 19.85 -0.82
N TYR A 129 9.93 19.97 -1.80
CA TYR A 129 10.22 19.52 -3.17
C TYR A 129 11.39 20.31 -3.78
N LEU A 130 11.38 21.63 -3.58
CA LEU A 130 12.46 22.50 -4.05
C LEU A 130 13.77 22.17 -3.33
N ASP A 131 13.69 21.93 -2.03
CA ASP A 131 14.86 21.59 -1.22
C ASP A 131 15.49 20.26 -1.64
N ALA A 132 14.65 19.25 -1.90
CA ALA A 132 15.08 17.95 -2.40
C ALA A 132 15.74 18.07 -3.79
N MET A 133 15.16 18.89 -4.68
CA MET A 133 15.74 19.15 -6.00
C MET A 133 17.10 19.87 -5.91
N GLN A 134 17.20 20.88 -5.05
CA GLN A 134 18.47 21.58 -4.80
C GLN A 134 19.52 20.66 -4.17
N LEU A 135 19.12 19.77 -3.26
CA LEU A 135 20.01 18.78 -2.67
C LEU A 135 20.52 17.81 -3.74
N TRP A 136 19.63 17.29 -4.58
CA TRP A 136 19.98 16.40 -5.69
C TRP A 136 21.03 17.03 -6.60
N ASN A 137 20.81 18.26 -7.04
CA ASN A 137 21.76 18.98 -7.91
C ASN A 137 23.14 19.16 -7.25
N ARG A 138 23.18 19.47 -5.95
CA ARG A 138 24.44 19.59 -5.19
C ARG A 138 25.17 18.26 -5.05
N VAL A 139 24.44 17.17 -4.81
CA VAL A 139 25.03 15.82 -4.68
C VAL A 139 25.63 15.38 -6.01
N GLN A 140 24.91 15.56 -7.12
CA GLN A 140 25.41 15.19 -8.45
C GLN A 140 26.66 16.01 -8.83
N GLY A 141 26.64 17.33 -8.58
CA GLY A 141 27.81 18.18 -8.81
C GLY A 141 29.01 17.82 -7.95
N SER A 142 28.80 17.28 -6.74
CA SER A 142 29.88 16.84 -5.85
C SER A 142 30.43 15.46 -6.24
N ASN A 143 29.58 14.56 -6.75
CA ASN A 143 29.99 13.23 -7.19
C ASN A 143 30.79 13.28 -8.50
N GLY A 144 30.48 14.22 -9.40
CA GLY A 144 31.28 14.49 -10.60
C GLY A 144 32.70 15.00 -10.28
N LYS A 145 32.86 15.80 -9.23
CA LYS A 145 34.17 16.35 -8.81
C LYS A 145 35.09 15.32 -8.14
N LYS A 146 34.54 14.27 -7.54
CA LYS A 146 35.31 13.19 -6.89
C LYS A 146 35.82 12.11 -7.86
N LYS A 147 35.39 12.15 -9.12
CA LYS A 147 35.79 11.19 -10.17
C LYS A 147 36.98 11.66 -11.01
N ILE A 148 37.73 12.67 -10.56
CA ILE A 148 38.92 13.22 -11.22
C ILE A 148 40.13 12.96 -10.33
#